data_AF-A0A2D6I1E3-F1
#
_entry.id   AF-A0A2D6I1E3-F1
#
_cell.length_a   1.000
_cell.length_b   1.000
_cell.length_c   1.000
_cell.angle_alpha   90.00
_cell.angle_beta   90.00
_cell.angle_gamma   90.00
#
_symmetry.space_group_name_H-M   'P 1'
#
loop_
_entity.id
_entity.type
_entity.pdbx_description
1 polymer ?
#
loop_
_entity_poly.entity_id
_entity_poly.type
_entity_poly.pdbx_seq_one_letter_code
_entity_poly.pdbx_strand_id
1 'polypeptide(L)'
;MTSTPPAPAEQPTRERSAVRAIVAAMRPRQWAKNVLVFAAPLAAGKLLSPDVFLVSVGAFVAFCLISSATYLVNDVRDVESDRAHPVKCSRPIAAGEVSTTTALIVAAVLAVLALA
;
A
#
# COMPACT_ATOMS: atom_id res chain seq x y z
N MET A 1 26.59 38.51 4.08
CA MET A 1 26.50 37.34 3.17
C MET A 1 25.40 36.43 3.68
N THR A 2 24.16 36.70 3.28
CA THR A 2 22.98 35.88 3.60
C THR A 2 22.82 34.85 2.47
N SER A 3 23.15 33.59 2.74
CA SER A 3 22.89 32.50 1.78
C SER A 3 21.39 32.23 1.73
N THR A 4 20.76 32.62 0.63
CA THR A 4 19.42 32.20 0.26
C THR A 4 19.36 30.65 0.24
N PRO A 5 18.40 30.01 0.93
CA PRO A 5 18.24 28.57 0.82
C PRO A 5 17.89 28.18 -0.62
N PRO A 6 18.45 27.07 -1.15
CA PRO A 6 18.16 26.62 -2.50
C PRO A 6 16.67 26.32 -2.65
N ALA A 7 16.09 26.73 -3.79
CA ALA A 7 14.70 26.45 -4.13
C ALA A 7 14.42 24.94 -4.03
N PRO A 8 13.22 24.51 -3.59
CA PRO A 8 12.85 23.10 -3.59
C PRO A 8 13.04 22.53 -5.00
N ALA A 9 13.79 21.43 -5.13
CA ALA A 9 13.99 20.77 -6.39
C ALA A 9 12.62 20.38 -6.99
N GLU A 10 12.30 20.96 -8.14
CA GLU A 10 11.10 20.67 -8.92
C GLU A 10 11.19 19.22 -9.39
N GLN A 11 10.54 18.31 -8.64
CA GLN A 11 10.55 16.89 -9.00
C GLN A 11 9.64 16.71 -10.22
N PRO A 12 10.13 16.12 -11.33
CA PRO A 12 9.32 15.92 -12.52
C PRO A 12 8.11 15.04 -12.17
N THR A 13 6.91 15.58 -12.34
CA THR A 13 5.63 14.87 -12.21
C THR A 13 5.59 13.76 -13.26
N ARG A 14 6.09 12.57 -12.91
CA ARG A 14 5.74 11.35 -13.64
C ARG A 14 4.28 11.06 -13.35
N GLU A 15 3.37 11.67 -14.09
CA GLU A 15 1.94 11.41 -13.99
C GLU A 15 1.69 9.92 -14.24
N ARG A 16 1.50 9.17 -13.15
CA ARG A 16 1.03 7.78 -13.22
C ARG A 16 -0.41 7.85 -13.74
N SER A 17 -0.81 6.90 -14.58
CA SER A 17 -2.25 6.72 -14.82
C SER A 17 -2.96 6.48 -13.49
N ALA A 18 -4.22 6.91 -13.36
CA ALA A 18 -4.98 6.80 -12.12
C ALA A 18 -4.96 5.38 -11.53
N VAL A 19 -5.12 4.35 -12.38
CA VAL A 19 -5.04 2.95 -11.98
C VAL A 19 -3.66 2.60 -11.42
N ARG A 20 -2.58 3.03 -12.10
CA ARG A 20 -1.21 2.76 -11.64
C ARG A 20 -0.90 3.50 -10.33
N ALA A 21 -1.43 4.69 -10.13
CA ALA A 21 -1.29 5.46 -8.89
C ALA A 21 -1.97 4.75 -7.71
N ILE A 22 -3.19 4.24 -7.90
CA ILE A 22 -3.93 3.47 -6.89
C ILE A 22 -3.18 2.17 -6.56
N VAL A 23 -2.77 1.40 -7.56
CA VAL A 23 -2.00 0.15 -7.34
C VAL A 23 -0.69 0.45 -6.62
N ALA A 24 0.02 1.54 -6.97
CA ALA A 24 1.22 1.93 -6.25
C ALA A 24 0.93 2.29 -4.78
N ALA A 25 -0.19 2.97 -4.51
CA ALA A 25 -0.63 3.35 -3.16
C ALA A 25 -1.02 2.13 -2.29
N MET A 26 -1.47 1.03 -2.92
CA MET A 26 -1.72 -0.25 -2.24
C MET A 26 -0.43 -0.98 -1.79
N ARG A 27 0.74 -0.53 -2.25
CA ARG A 27 2.08 -1.04 -1.92
C ARG A 27 2.30 -2.55 -2.13
N PRO A 28 2.14 -3.11 -3.34
CA PRO A 28 2.34 -4.54 -3.62
C PRO A 28 3.70 -5.10 -3.19
N ARG A 29 4.75 -4.26 -3.19
CA ARG A 29 6.08 -4.63 -2.70
C ARG A 29 6.09 -5.03 -1.21
N GLN A 30 5.12 -4.58 -0.42
CA GLN A 30 4.99 -4.92 1.00
C GLN A 30 4.25 -6.24 1.23
N TRP A 31 3.55 -6.78 0.22
CA TRP A 31 2.81 -8.04 0.33
C TRP A 31 3.71 -9.25 0.62
N ALA A 32 5.01 -9.16 0.30
CA ALA A 32 5.98 -10.20 0.65
C ALA A 32 5.99 -10.50 2.17
N LYS A 33 5.65 -9.54 3.02
CA LYS A 33 5.54 -9.74 4.48
C LYS A 33 4.38 -10.67 4.86
N ASN A 34 3.34 -10.73 4.03
CA ASN A 34 2.16 -11.56 4.26
C ASN A 34 2.40 -13.04 3.92
N VAL A 35 3.53 -13.38 3.27
CA VAL A 35 3.92 -14.78 2.99
C VAL A 35 4.07 -15.60 4.28
N LEU A 36 4.27 -14.96 5.43
CA LEU A 36 4.27 -15.63 6.73
C LEU A 36 2.97 -16.39 7.04
N VAL A 37 1.84 -16.07 6.39
CA VAL A 37 0.59 -16.84 6.56
C VAL A 37 0.75 -18.31 6.17
N PHE A 38 1.68 -18.62 5.26
CA PHE A 38 1.96 -19.99 4.83
C PHE A 38 2.86 -20.76 5.82
N ALA A 39 3.45 -20.09 6.81
CA ALA A 39 4.41 -20.72 7.72
C ALA A 39 3.78 -21.82 8.56
N ALA A 40 2.56 -21.63 9.08
CA ALA A 40 1.90 -22.62 9.93
C ALA A 40 1.48 -23.88 9.15
N PRO A 41 0.80 -23.77 7.99
CA PRO A 41 0.51 -24.93 7.13
C PRO A 41 1.77 -25.67 6.65
N LEU A 42 2.85 -24.93 6.37
CA LEU A 42 4.14 -25.50 6.00
C LEU A 42 4.75 -26.31 7.14
N ALA A 43 4.81 -25.74 8.35
CA ALA A 43 5.33 -26.40 9.54
C ALA A 43 4.51 -27.65 9.92
N ALA A 44 3.20 -27.63 9.64
CA ALA A 44 2.32 -28.78 9.82
C ALA A 44 2.49 -29.88 8.74
N GLY A 45 3.30 -29.64 7.70
CA GLY A 45 3.45 -30.58 6.58
C GLY A 45 2.19 -30.73 5.72
N LYS A 46 1.26 -29.76 5.79
CA LYS A 46 -0.05 -29.81 5.13
C LYS A 46 -0.21 -28.80 4.00
N LEU A 47 0.77 -27.94 3.76
CA LEU A 47 0.67 -26.87 2.75
C LEU A 47 0.34 -27.38 1.34
N LEU A 48 0.78 -28.59 0.97
CA LEU A 48 0.51 -29.17 -0.34
C LEU A 48 -0.81 -29.93 -0.44
N SER A 49 -1.56 -30.05 0.66
CA SER A 49 -2.94 -30.56 0.63
C SER A 49 -3.83 -29.52 -0.07
N PRO A 50 -4.57 -29.89 -1.14
CA PRO A 50 -5.30 -28.92 -1.96
C PRO A 50 -6.26 -28.02 -1.18
N ASP A 51 -6.96 -28.58 -0.20
CA ASP A 51 -7.86 -27.87 0.71
C ASP A 51 -7.12 -26.82 1.55
N VAL A 52 -6.03 -27.21 2.20
CA VAL A 52 -5.21 -26.31 3.02
C VAL A 52 -4.53 -25.25 2.18
N PHE A 53 -4.04 -25.62 0.99
CA PHE A 53 -3.40 -24.69 0.05
C PHE A 53 -4.37 -23.58 -0.37
N LEU A 54 -5.58 -23.94 -0.81
CA LEU A 54 -6.60 -22.98 -1.25
C LEU A 54 -7.00 -22.03 -0.12
N VAL A 55 -7.22 -22.56 1.10
CA VAL A 55 -7.52 -21.74 2.28
C VAL A 55 -6.35 -20.80 2.61
N SER A 56 -5.11 -21.28 2.52
CA SER A 56 -3.91 -20.47 2.79
C SER A 56 -3.72 -19.35 1.75
N VAL A 57 -4.01 -19.62 0.47
CA VAL A 57 -4.00 -18.61 -0.59
C VAL A 57 -5.10 -17.57 -0.36
N GLY A 58 -6.31 -18.00 0.02
CA GLY A 58 -7.39 -17.10 0.42
C GLY A 58 -6.98 -16.19 1.58
N ALA A 59 -6.38 -16.76 2.62
CA ALA A 59 -5.84 -16.00 3.74
C ALA A 59 -4.74 -15.02 3.30
N PHE A 60 -3.81 -15.44 2.44
CA PHE A 60 -2.77 -14.56 1.89
C PHE A 60 -3.37 -13.36 1.15
N VAL A 61 -4.38 -13.58 0.30
CA VAL A 61 -5.08 -12.51 -0.42
C VAL A 61 -5.77 -11.58 0.56
N ALA A 62 -6.51 -12.10 1.55
CA ALA A 62 -7.16 -11.29 2.59
C ALA A 62 -6.13 -10.41 3.36
N PHE A 63 -4.98 -10.98 3.73
CA PHE A 63 -3.89 -10.23 4.37
C PHE A 63 -3.31 -9.15 3.45
N CYS A 64 -3.18 -9.40 2.15
CA CYS A 64 -2.78 -8.38 1.18
C CYS A 64 -3.80 -7.24 1.12
N LEU A 65 -5.09 -7.54 1.00
CA LEU A 65 -6.17 -6.55 0.93
C LEU A 65 -6.22 -5.67 2.19
N ILE A 66 -6.24 -6.28 3.39
CA ILE A 66 -6.31 -5.50 4.64
C ILE A 66 -5.03 -4.71 4.90
N SER A 67 -3.86 -5.24 4.52
CA SER A 67 -2.59 -4.48 4.62
C SER A 67 -2.58 -3.28 3.67
N SER A 68 -3.08 -3.43 2.44
CA SER A 68 -3.24 -2.32 1.49
C SER A 68 -4.23 -1.28 1.99
N ALA A 69 -5.37 -1.68 2.56
CA ALA A 69 -6.31 -0.77 3.20
C ALA A 69 -5.63 0.04 4.34
N THR A 70 -4.87 -0.65 5.19
CA THR A 70 -4.13 -0.01 6.30
C THR A 70 -3.09 0.98 5.79
N TYR A 71 -2.35 0.64 4.72
CA TYR A 71 -1.39 1.56 4.11
C TYR A 71 -2.04 2.80 3.50
N LEU A 72 -3.20 2.64 2.84
CA LEU A 72 -3.95 3.77 2.30
C LEU A 72 -4.42 4.72 3.42
N VAL A 73 -4.98 4.18 4.51
CA VAL A 73 -5.39 4.99 5.68
C VAL A 73 -4.19 5.71 6.29
N ASN A 74 -3.05 5.03 6.44
CA ASN A 74 -1.84 5.65 6.97
C ASN A 74 -1.30 6.75 6.05
N ASP A 75 -1.26 6.51 4.74
CA ASP A 75 -0.77 7.51 3.77
C ASP A 75 -1.72 8.72 3.67
N VAL A 76 -3.02 8.56 3.96
CA VAL A 76 -3.95 9.70 4.11
C VAL A 76 -3.68 10.47 5.41
N ARG A 77 -3.47 9.77 6.53
CA ARG A 77 -3.19 10.40 7.83
C ARG A 77 -1.86 11.16 7.85
N ASP A 78 -0.87 10.65 7.13
CA ASP A 78 0.49 11.20 7.09
C ASP A 78 0.70 12.16 5.92
N VAL A 79 -0.34 12.54 5.16
CA VAL A 79 -0.20 13.20 3.85
C VAL A 79 0.55 14.54 3.92
N GLU A 80 0.29 15.39 4.92
CA GLU A 80 1.03 16.65 5.09
C GLU A 80 2.51 16.43 5.45
N SER A 81 2.79 15.46 6.32
CA SER A 81 4.15 15.11 6.71
C SER A 81 4.93 14.50 5.55
N ASP A 82 4.30 13.61 4.80
CA ASP A 82 4.89 12.95 3.64
C ASP A 82 5.21 13.96 2.53
N ARG A 83 4.38 14.98 2.32
CA ARG A 83 4.65 16.09 1.39
C ARG A 83 5.93 16.86 1.73
N ALA A 84 6.18 17.09 3.02
CA ALA A 84 7.38 17.82 3.48
C ALA A 84 8.65 16.95 3.50
N HIS A 85 8.53 15.63 3.37
CA HIS A 85 9.64 14.70 3.52
C HIS A 85 10.37 14.46 2.18
N PRO A 86 11.72 14.50 2.12
CA PRO A 86 12.49 14.48 0.86
C PRO A 86 12.26 13.22 -0.02
N VAL A 87 12.02 12.06 0.60
CA VAL A 87 11.72 10.80 -0.12
C VAL A 87 10.21 10.50 -0.22
N LYS A 88 9.44 10.70 0.86
CA LYS A 88 8.03 10.27 0.95
C LYS A 88 7.07 11.18 0.17
N CYS A 89 7.52 12.36 -0.25
CA CYS A 89 6.72 13.28 -1.08
C CYS A 89 6.29 12.66 -2.43
N SER A 90 7.01 11.64 -2.90
CA SER A 90 6.71 10.89 -4.13
C SER A 90 5.62 9.81 -3.99
N ARG A 91 5.07 9.63 -2.78
CA ARG A 91 3.94 8.71 -2.54
C ARG A 91 2.71 9.23 -3.30
N PRO A 92 1.88 8.36 -3.91
CA PRO A 92 0.77 8.80 -4.76
C PRO A 92 -0.19 9.79 -4.10
N ILE A 93 -0.49 9.62 -2.81
CA ILE A 93 -1.42 10.52 -2.08
C ILE A 93 -0.74 11.85 -1.73
N ALA A 94 0.52 11.82 -1.26
CA ALA A 94 1.30 13.02 -0.97
C ALA A 94 1.56 13.87 -2.23
N ALA A 95 1.89 13.20 -3.34
CA ALA A 95 2.11 13.80 -4.66
C ALA A 95 0.83 14.29 -5.36
N GLY A 96 -0.36 14.01 -4.78
CA GLY A 96 -1.64 14.42 -5.36
C GLY A 96 -2.13 13.57 -6.54
N GLU A 97 -1.46 12.46 -6.85
CA GLU A 97 -1.88 11.51 -7.91
C GLU A 97 -3.15 10.72 -7.51
N VAL A 98 -3.40 10.55 -6.21
CA VAL A 98 -4.61 9.93 -5.65
C VAL A 98 -5.19 10.86 -4.60
N SER A 99 -6.47 11.24 -4.75
CA SER A 99 -7.14 12.07 -3.74
C SER A 99 -7.33 11.31 -2.42
N THR A 100 -7.34 12.03 -1.30
CA THR A 100 -7.58 11.43 0.03
C THR A 100 -8.94 10.72 0.11
N THR A 101 -9.96 11.28 -0.53
CA THR A 101 -11.30 10.67 -0.59
C THR A 101 -11.27 9.35 -1.35
N THR A 102 -10.65 9.31 -2.54
CA THR A 102 -10.51 8.07 -3.31
C THR A 102 -9.71 7.02 -2.54
N ALA A 103 -8.62 7.42 -1.87
CA ALA A 103 -7.82 6.51 -1.05
C ALA A 103 -8.64 5.88 0.09
N LEU A 104 -9.47 6.66 0.78
CA LEU A 104 -10.33 6.15 1.86
C LEU A 104 -11.45 5.24 1.35
N ILE A 105 -12.08 5.57 0.20
CA ILE A 105 -13.08 4.70 -0.43
C ILE A 105 -12.46 3.36 -0.81
N VAL A 106 -11.30 3.38 -1.48
CA VAL A 106 -10.58 2.16 -1.86
C VAL A 106 -10.18 1.38 -0.62
N ALA A 107 -9.69 2.04 0.43
CA ALA A 107 -9.36 1.37 1.70
C ALA A 107 -10.58 0.66 2.32
N ALA A 108 -11.74 1.31 2.34
CA ALA A 108 -12.97 0.72 2.86
C ALA A 108 -13.42 -0.50 2.04
N VAL A 109 -13.40 -0.40 0.71
CA VAL A 109 -13.73 -1.51 -0.20
C VAL A 109 -12.77 -2.69 0.02
N LEU A 110 -11.47 -2.44 0.08
CA LEU A 110 -10.46 -3.49 0.33
C LEU A 110 -10.65 -4.14 1.70
N ALA A 111 -10.99 -3.37 2.74
CA ALA A 111 -11.25 -3.90 4.07
C ALA A 111 -12.48 -4.80 4.11
N VAL A 112 -13.57 -4.42 3.42
CA VAL A 112 -14.78 -5.25 3.30
C VAL A 112 -14.47 -6.54 2.54
N LEU A 113 -13.75 -6.45 1.41
CA LEU A 113 -13.36 -7.62 0.62
C LEU A 113 -12.40 -8.55 1.36
N ALA A 114 -11.60 -8.04 2.31
CA ALA A 114 -10.73 -8.86 3.13
C ALA A 114 -11.48 -9.69 4.19
N LEU A 115 -12.72 -9.31 4.52
CA LEU A 115 -13.55 -9.93 5.56
C LEU A 115 -14.68 -10.81 5.00
N ALA A 116 -14.96 -10.71 3.70
CA ALA A 116 -15.96 -11.52 2.99
C ALA A 116 -15.40 -12.91 2.65
#